data_AF-A0AA39QVW4-F1
#
_entry.id   AF-A0AA39QVW4-F1
#
_cell.length_a   1.000
_cell.length_b   1.000
_cell.length_c   1.000
_cell.angle_alpha   90.00
_cell.angle_beta   90.00
_cell.angle_gamma   90.00
#
_symmetry.space_group_name_H-M   'P 1'
#
loop_
_entity.id
_entity.type
_entity.pdbx_description
1 polymer ?
#
loop_
_entity_poly.entity_id
_entity_poly.type
_entity_poly.pdbx_seq_one_letter_code
_entity_poly.pdbx_strand_id
1 'polypeptide(L)'
;MNLRPATAINTITDLANDAVQQDSQGAADELLQAIRVGIATFDYLRTPAAVTRWNEVRQQVRTQLAYIEADVNVPNLAAWWDAFTTDFFGLVEQRAQQWARDAINAAAAPFLQAHTNGRNLRMYGQVIGALEEMLNEINGMTLPPNTFGSIPNPQPPGGGGGGS
;
A
#
# COMPACT_ATOMS: atom_id res chain seq x y z
N MET A 1 9.24 10.69 -10.57
CA MET A 1 8.10 10.53 -9.66
C MET A 1 8.65 10.61 -8.24
N ASN A 2 8.39 11.69 -7.50
CA ASN A 2 8.85 11.81 -6.11
C ASN A 2 7.88 11.04 -5.22
N LEU A 3 8.09 9.72 -5.11
CA LEU A 3 7.38 8.89 -4.15
C LEU A 3 7.92 9.27 -2.77
N ARG A 4 7.23 10.20 -2.09
CA ARG A 4 7.53 10.50 -0.69
C ARG A 4 7.29 9.22 0.12
N PRO A 5 8.17 8.88 1.08
CA PRO A 5 7.93 7.77 1.98
C PRO A 5 6.59 7.97 2.70
N ALA A 6 5.97 6.87 3.15
CA ALA A 6 4.83 6.96 4.06
C ALA A 6 5.20 7.90 5.22
N THR A 7 4.27 8.81 5.57
CA THR A 7 4.49 9.76 6.65
C THR A 7 4.83 8.99 7.92
N ALA A 8 5.98 9.31 8.53
CA ALA A 8 6.41 8.63 9.74
C ALA A 8 5.39 8.85 10.88
N ILE A 9 5.17 7.83 11.71
CA ILE A 9 4.22 7.92 12.83
C ILE A 9 4.55 9.11 13.75
N ASN A 10 5.83 9.39 14.00
CA ASN A 10 6.24 10.54 14.79
C ASN A 10 5.75 11.87 14.18
N THR A 11 5.83 12.02 12.86
CA THR A 11 5.31 13.22 12.18
C THR A 11 3.79 13.34 12.33
N ILE A 12 3.06 12.22 12.32
CA ILE A 12 1.61 12.21 12.55
C ILE A 12 1.30 12.62 14.00
N THR A 13 2.08 12.12 14.96
CA THR A 13 1.98 12.52 16.37
C THR A 13 2.24 14.02 16.55
N ASP A 14 3.28 14.56 15.90
CA ASP A 14 3.61 15.99 15.94
C ASP A 14 2.45 16.83 15.37
N LEU A 15 1.95 16.47 14.19
CA LEU A 15 0.79 17.13 13.57
C LEU A 15 -0.46 17.06 14.45
N ALA A 16 -0.67 15.95 15.17
CA ALA A 16 -1.81 15.80 16.06
C ALA A 16 -1.70 16.66 17.31
N ASN A 17 -0.51 16.78 17.89
CA ASN A 17 -0.25 17.71 18.98
C ASN A 17 -0.46 19.16 18.54
N ASP A 18 0.04 19.52 17.36
CA ASP A 18 -0.14 20.85 16.78
C ASP A 18 -1.62 21.16 16.52
N ALA A 19 -2.37 20.20 15.99
CA ALA A 19 -3.80 20.36 15.73
C ALA A 19 -4.60 20.57 17.03
N VAL A 20 -4.26 19.87 18.12
CA VAL A 20 -4.86 20.08 19.45
C VAL A 20 -4.46 21.41 20.08
N GLN A 21 -3.23 21.86 19.83
CA GLN A 21 -2.73 23.13 20.35
C GLN A 21 -3.38 24.33 19.65
N GLN A 22 -3.50 24.25 18.31
CA GLN A 22 -4.05 25.32 17.50
C GLN A 22 -5.58 25.34 17.45
N ASP A 23 -6.23 24.16 17.58
CA ASP A 23 -7.69 23.97 17.46
C ASP A 23 -8.29 24.66 16.21
N SER A 24 -7.51 24.60 15.12
CA SER A 24 -7.78 25.28 13.86
C SER A 24 -8.15 24.27 12.78
N GLN A 25 -8.97 24.70 11.82
CA GLN A 25 -9.32 23.86 10.68
C GLN A 25 -8.08 23.51 9.84
N GLY A 26 -7.19 24.48 9.62
CA GLY A 26 -5.98 24.26 8.82
C GLY A 26 -5.07 23.17 9.40
N ALA A 27 -4.83 23.18 10.71
CA ALA A 27 -3.99 22.17 11.36
C ALA A 27 -4.65 20.78 11.37
N ALA A 28 -5.98 20.72 11.57
CA ALA A 28 -6.73 19.48 11.47
C ALA A 28 -6.69 18.91 10.04
N ASP A 29 -6.85 19.76 9.02
CA ASP A 29 -6.80 19.35 7.62
C ASP A 29 -5.40 18.84 7.23
N GLU A 30 -4.33 19.48 7.73
CA GLU A 30 -2.96 19.04 7.49
C GLU A 30 -2.68 17.64 8.09
N LEU A 31 -3.10 17.41 9.33
CA LEU A 31 -3.03 16.09 9.99
C LEU A 31 -3.78 15.03 9.18
N LEU A 32 -5.04 15.28 8.85
CA LEU A 32 -5.88 14.32 8.14
C LEU A 32 -5.36 14.05 6.73
N GLN A 33 -4.83 15.07 6.04
CA GLN A 33 -4.25 14.93 4.71
C GLN A 33 -3.02 14.03 4.72
N ALA A 34 -2.17 14.11 5.76
CA ALA A 34 -0.98 13.28 5.87
C ALA A 34 -1.30 11.77 5.91
N ILE A 35 -2.44 11.39 6.49
CA ILE A 35 -2.94 10.02 6.54
C ILE A 35 -3.63 9.65 5.23
N ARG A 36 -4.53 10.50 4.73
CA ARG A 36 -5.29 10.29 3.47
C ARG A 36 -4.39 10.02 2.28
N VAL A 37 -3.25 10.70 2.16
CA VAL A 37 -2.31 10.48 1.05
C VAL A 37 -1.76 9.04 1.06
N GLY A 38 -1.49 8.47 2.23
CA GLY A 38 -1.05 7.09 2.36
C GLY A 38 -2.12 6.09 1.94
N ILE A 39 -3.36 6.30 2.37
CA ILE A 39 -4.51 5.46 2.00
C ILE A 39 -4.79 5.55 0.49
N ALA A 40 -4.91 6.77 -0.04
CA ALA A 40 -5.22 7.04 -1.45
C ALA A 40 -4.19 6.49 -2.44
N THR A 41 -2.96 6.22 -2.00
CA THR A 41 -1.95 5.53 -2.82
C THR A 41 -2.43 4.14 -3.23
N PHE A 42 -3.14 3.43 -2.36
CA PHE A 42 -3.71 2.12 -2.68
C PHE A 42 -4.90 2.22 -3.62
N ASP A 43 -5.70 3.29 -3.55
CA ASP A 43 -6.76 3.55 -4.52
C ASP A 43 -6.20 3.75 -5.93
N TYR A 44 -5.11 4.51 -6.04
CA TYR A 44 -4.43 4.70 -7.31
C TYR A 44 -3.91 3.38 -7.89
N LEU A 45 -3.27 2.54 -7.07
CA LEU A 45 -2.75 1.25 -7.49
C LEU A 45 -3.87 0.30 -7.98
N ARG A 46 -5.09 0.43 -7.45
CA ARG A 46 -6.26 -0.35 -7.85
C ARG A 46 -6.96 0.15 -9.12
N THR A 47 -6.55 1.29 -9.69
CA THR A 47 -7.12 1.76 -10.96
C THR A 47 -6.85 0.76 -12.09
N PRO A 48 -7.76 0.59 -13.08
CA PRO A 48 -7.57 -0.38 -14.16
C PRO A 48 -6.24 -0.23 -14.90
N ALA A 49 -5.82 1.01 -15.17
CA ALA A 49 -4.56 1.28 -15.83
C ALA A 49 -3.34 0.88 -14.99
N ALA A 50 -3.35 1.15 -13.69
CA ALA A 50 -2.28 0.74 -12.79
C ALA A 50 -2.21 -0.78 -12.65
N VAL A 51 -3.36 -1.44 -12.51
CA VAL A 51 -3.45 -2.91 -12.45
C VAL A 51 -2.86 -3.54 -13.72
N THR A 52 -3.21 -3.04 -14.91
CA THR A 52 -2.65 -3.53 -16.18
C THR A 52 -1.13 -3.37 -16.22
N ARG A 53 -0.62 -2.16 -15.99
CA ARG A 53 0.82 -1.85 -16.02
C ARG A 53 1.61 -2.67 -15.01
N TRP A 54 1.06 -2.83 -13.80
CA TRP A 54 1.68 -3.60 -12.73
C TRP A 54 1.82 -5.07 -13.13
N ASN A 55 0.75 -5.63 -13.69
CA ASN A 55 0.73 -7.00 -14.17
C ASN A 55 1.71 -7.18 -15.35
N GLU A 56 1.75 -6.27 -16.32
CA GLU A 56 2.71 -6.32 -17.43
C GLU A 56 4.16 -6.47 -16.93
N VAL A 57 4.55 -5.71 -15.90
CA VAL A 57 5.89 -5.82 -15.31
C VAL A 57 6.12 -7.19 -14.66
N ARG A 58 5.15 -7.70 -13.88
CA ARG A 58 5.26 -9.06 -13.29
C ARG A 58 5.49 -10.12 -14.36
N GLN A 59 4.77 -10.03 -15.48
CA GLN A 59 4.88 -10.97 -16.60
C GLN A 59 6.20 -10.84 -17.36
N GLN A 60 6.70 -9.62 -17.55
CA GLN A 60 7.99 -9.40 -18.20
C GLN A 60 9.11 -10.01 -17.37
N VAL A 61 9.14 -9.78 -16.05
CA VAL A 61 10.14 -10.39 -15.16
C VAL A 61 10.05 -11.91 -15.20
N ARG A 62 8.83 -12.47 -15.07
CA ARG A 62 8.62 -13.92 -15.16
C ARG A 62 9.15 -14.51 -16.47
N THR A 63 8.88 -13.85 -17.60
CA THR A 63 9.36 -14.28 -18.92
C THR A 63 10.88 -14.28 -19.00
N GLN A 64 11.54 -13.23 -18.49
CA GLN A 64 13.01 -13.18 -18.47
C GLN A 64 13.61 -14.28 -17.59
N LEU A 65 12.98 -14.57 -16.45
CA LEU A 65 13.39 -15.68 -15.60
C LEU A 65 13.25 -17.02 -16.32
N ALA A 66 12.15 -17.25 -17.04
CA ALA A 66 11.97 -18.47 -17.85
C ALA A 66 13.02 -18.60 -18.97
N TYR A 67 13.44 -17.49 -19.59
CA TYR A 67 14.54 -17.52 -20.57
C TYR A 67 15.88 -17.85 -19.93
N ILE A 68 16.15 -17.35 -18.72
CA ILE A 68 17.34 -17.72 -17.95
C ILE A 68 17.29 -19.23 -17.64
N GLU A 69 16.17 -19.76 -17.16
CA GLU A 69 16.01 -21.20 -16.88
C GLU A 69 16.38 -22.06 -18.10
N ALA A 70 15.93 -21.65 -19.28
CA ALA A 70 16.20 -22.35 -20.54
C ALA A 70 17.68 -22.26 -20.95
N ASP A 71 18.33 -21.11 -20.76
CA ASP A 71 19.73 -20.89 -21.12
C ASP A 71 20.69 -21.62 -20.19
N VAL A 72 20.46 -21.57 -18.87
CA VAL A 72 21.34 -22.18 -17.87
C VAL A 72 20.96 -23.62 -17.49
N ASN A 73 19.85 -24.13 -18.03
CA ASN A 73 19.28 -25.45 -17.71
C ASN A 73 19.04 -25.67 -16.20
N VAL A 74 18.58 -24.61 -15.51
CA VAL A 74 18.22 -24.63 -14.08
C VAL A 74 16.73 -24.30 -13.96
N PRO A 75 15.89 -25.21 -13.44
CA PRO A 75 14.45 -24.97 -13.37
C PRO A 75 14.03 -24.19 -12.10
N ASN A 76 12.79 -23.69 -12.12
CA ASN A 76 12.00 -23.15 -11.00
C ASN A 76 12.22 -21.68 -10.58
N LEU A 77 13.05 -20.90 -11.28
CA LEU A 77 13.13 -19.44 -11.11
C LEU A 77 11.81 -18.72 -11.43
N ALA A 78 11.11 -19.08 -12.50
CA ALA A 78 9.84 -18.46 -12.87
C ALA A 78 8.74 -18.81 -11.85
N ALA A 79 8.69 -20.06 -11.40
CA ALA A 79 7.78 -20.51 -10.35
C ALA A 79 8.09 -19.88 -8.99
N TRP A 80 9.37 -19.73 -8.65
CA TRP A 80 9.80 -19.00 -7.45
C TRP A 80 9.34 -17.55 -7.49
N TRP A 81 9.43 -16.88 -8.64
CA TRP A 81 8.96 -15.50 -8.79
C TRP A 81 7.45 -15.37 -8.55
N ASP A 82 6.65 -16.30 -9.06
CA ASP A 82 5.20 -16.31 -8.86
C ASP A 82 4.85 -16.47 -7.36
N ALA A 83 5.53 -17.38 -6.65
CA ALA A 83 5.37 -17.55 -5.21
C ALA A 83 5.87 -16.32 -4.42
N PHE A 84 7.08 -15.85 -4.72
CA PHE A 84 7.70 -14.70 -4.06
C PHE A 84 6.83 -13.45 -4.19
N THR A 85 6.35 -13.13 -5.38
CA THR A 85 5.53 -11.93 -5.59
C THR A 85 4.20 -12.01 -4.85
N THR A 86 3.59 -13.20 -4.80
CA THR A 86 2.36 -13.42 -4.03
C THR A 86 2.57 -13.13 -2.55
N ASP A 87 3.60 -13.74 -1.94
CA ASP A 87 3.91 -13.55 -0.52
C ASP A 87 4.36 -12.12 -0.21
N PHE A 88 5.22 -11.56 -1.04
CA PHE A 88 5.76 -10.21 -0.88
C PHE A 88 4.64 -9.16 -0.93
N PHE A 89 3.72 -9.26 -1.87
CA PHE A 89 2.60 -8.32 -1.96
C PHE A 89 1.63 -8.47 -0.79
N GLY A 90 1.31 -9.70 -0.36
CA GLY A 90 0.53 -9.92 0.85
C GLY A 90 1.17 -9.29 2.08
N LEU A 91 2.50 -9.38 2.23
CA LEU A 91 3.22 -8.73 3.33
C LEU A 91 3.16 -7.20 3.24
N VAL A 92 3.29 -6.63 2.05
CA VAL A 92 3.20 -5.17 1.85
C VAL A 92 1.81 -4.64 2.21
N GLU A 93 0.75 -5.33 1.79
CA GLU A 93 -0.63 -5.01 2.17
C GLU A 93 -0.81 -5.03 3.69
N GLN A 94 -0.41 -6.10 4.36
CA GLN A 94 -0.50 -6.23 5.81
C GLN A 94 0.24 -5.10 6.54
N ARG A 95 1.46 -4.78 6.09
CA ARG A 95 2.26 -3.69 6.69
C ARG A 95 1.63 -2.32 6.47
N ALA A 96 1.06 -2.08 5.29
CA ALA A 96 0.40 -0.81 5.00
C ALA A 96 -0.89 -0.63 5.81
N GLN A 97 -1.68 -1.70 5.94
CA GLN A 97 -2.87 -1.70 6.79
C GLN A 97 -2.52 -1.49 8.26
N GLN A 98 -1.45 -2.13 8.74
CA GLN A 98 -0.95 -1.91 10.10
C GLN A 98 -0.49 -0.47 10.30
N TRP A 99 0.30 0.07 9.37
CA TRP A 99 0.73 1.47 9.41
C TRP A 99 -0.48 2.43 9.46
N ALA A 100 -1.53 2.19 8.68
CA ALA A 100 -2.72 3.05 8.68
C ALA A 100 -3.45 3.02 10.04
N ARG A 101 -3.56 1.83 10.67
CA ARG A 101 -4.12 1.71 12.02
C ARG A 101 -3.29 2.47 13.04
N ASP A 102 -1.97 2.32 12.99
CA ASP A 102 -1.04 2.99 13.91
C ASP A 102 -1.07 4.52 13.73
N ALA A 103 -1.12 4.98 12.48
CA ALA A 103 -1.26 6.38 12.11
C ALA A 103 -2.55 6.99 12.67
N ILE A 104 -3.68 6.32 12.49
CA ILE A 104 -4.97 6.80 12.99
C ILE A 104 -4.99 6.82 14.53
N ASN A 105 -4.47 5.78 15.18
CA ASN A 105 -4.37 5.73 16.63
C ASN A 105 -3.47 6.87 17.17
N ALA A 106 -2.33 7.11 16.52
CA ALA A 106 -1.41 8.20 16.87
C ALA A 106 -2.05 9.58 16.67
N ALA A 107 -2.87 9.75 15.64
CA ALA A 107 -3.59 10.98 15.37
C ALA A 107 -4.74 11.23 16.38
N ALA A 108 -5.46 10.18 16.77
CA ALA A 108 -6.58 10.30 17.71
C ALA A 108 -6.12 10.54 19.15
N ALA A 109 -4.99 9.98 19.57
CA ALA A 109 -4.57 9.97 20.97
C ALA A 109 -4.51 11.36 21.63
N PRO A 110 -3.93 12.42 21.02
CA PRO A 110 -3.90 13.76 21.62
C PRO A 110 -5.29 14.37 21.80
N PHE A 111 -6.21 14.15 20.84
CA PHE A 111 -7.59 14.65 20.90
C PHE A 111 -8.37 13.96 22.03
N LEU A 112 -8.25 12.64 22.14
CA LEU A 112 -8.88 11.86 23.21
C LEU A 112 -8.34 12.30 24.58
N GLN A 113 -7.03 12.46 24.72
CA GLN A 113 -6.41 12.93 25.96
C GLN A 113 -6.90 14.33 26.36
N ALA A 114 -6.95 15.27 25.41
CA ALA A 114 -7.46 16.62 25.67
C ALA A 114 -8.92 16.59 26.13
N HIS A 115 -9.76 15.79 25.48
CA HIS A 115 -11.17 15.61 25.85
C HIS A 115 -11.33 14.99 27.25
N THR A 116 -10.58 13.93 27.58
CA THR A 116 -10.58 13.32 28.92
C THR A 116 -10.12 14.31 30.00
N ASN A 117 -9.20 15.22 29.67
CA ASN A 117 -8.76 16.30 30.55
C ASN A 117 -9.76 17.48 30.63
N GLY A 118 -10.94 17.36 30.02
CA GLY A 118 -12.01 18.35 30.07
C GLY A 118 -11.82 19.54 29.11
N ARG A 119 -10.89 19.46 28.15
CA ARG A 119 -10.76 20.49 27.10
C ARG A 119 -11.80 20.24 26.01
N ASN A 120 -12.63 21.25 25.75
CA ASN A 120 -13.58 21.25 24.63
C ASN A 120 -12.89 21.82 23.39
N LEU A 121 -12.32 20.95 22.56
CA LEU A 121 -11.72 21.33 21.28
C LEU A 121 -12.80 21.46 20.21
N ARG A 122 -12.81 22.56 19.47
CA ARG A 122 -13.74 22.79 18.35
C ARG A 122 -13.58 21.72 17.27
N MET A 123 -12.36 21.29 17.00
CA MET A 123 -12.07 20.34 15.91
C MET A 123 -12.25 18.87 16.29
N TYR A 124 -12.52 18.55 17.57
CA TYR A 124 -12.57 17.17 18.07
C TYR A 124 -13.48 16.26 17.24
N GLY A 125 -14.76 16.64 17.09
CA GLY A 125 -15.74 15.80 16.41
C GLY A 125 -15.41 15.59 14.93
N GLN A 126 -14.91 16.62 14.26
CA GLN A 126 -14.49 16.53 12.85
C GLN A 126 -13.30 15.58 12.68
N VAL A 127 -12.26 15.72 13.52
CA VAL A 127 -11.06 14.89 13.42
C VAL A 127 -11.37 13.43 13.75
N ILE A 128 -12.03 13.17 14.89
CA ILE A 128 -12.37 11.79 15.29
C ILE A 128 -13.29 11.13 14.27
N GLY A 129 -14.32 11.82 13.79
CA GLY A 129 -15.20 11.28 12.75
C GLY A 129 -14.46 10.95 11.45
N ALA A 130 -13.57 11.83 10.98
CA ALA A 130 -12.77 11.56 9.79
C ALA A 130 -11.80 10.39 9.97
N LEU A 131 -11.22 10.22 11.16
CA LEU A 131 -10.35 9.08 11.48
C LEU A 131 -11.13 7.76 11.54
N GLU A 132 -12.36 7.77 12.05
CA GLU A 132 -13.27 6.62 12.04
C GLU A 132 -13.65 6.21 10.61
N GLU A 133 -13.92 7.17 9.73
CA GLU A 133 -14.15 6.90 8.30
C GLU A 133 -12.93 6.22 7.67
N MET A 134 -11.73 6.76 7.89
CA MET A 134 -10.48 6.17 7.38
C MET A 134 -10.22 4.76 7.92
N LEU A 135 -10.59 4.45 9.17
CA LEU A 135 -10.46 3.09 9.71
C LEU A 135 -11.26 2.06 8.90
N ASN A 136 -12.41 2.46 8.36
CA ASN A 136 -13.24 1.58 7.52
C ASN A 136 -12.61 1.34 6.14
N GLU A 137 -11.79 2.28 5.65
CA GLU A 137 -11.12 2.18 4.35
C GLU A 137 -9.87 1.29 4.37
N ILE A 138 -9.29 1.03 5.55
CA ILE A 138 -8.03 0.27 5.69
C ILE A 138 -8.10 -1.09 5.02
N ASN A 139 -9.22 -1.82 5.16
CA ASN A 139 -9.37 -3.14 4.56
C ASN A 139 -9.37 -3.08 3.01
N GLY A 140 -9.63 -1.91 2.44
CA GLY A 140 -9.53 -1.63 1.01
C GLY A 140 -8.11 -1.33 0.53
N MET A 141 -7.13 -1.18 1.42
CA MET A 141 -5.72 -0.97 1.07
C MET A 141 -5.09 -2.27 0.57
N THR A 142 -5.41 -2.64 -0.67
CA THR A 142 -4.89 -3.84 -1.34
C THR A 142 -4.04 -3.45 -2.55
N LEU A 143 -3.04 -4.27 -2.85
CA LEU A 143 -2.24 -4.17 -4.05
C LEU A 143 -3.00 -4.73 -5.26
N PRO A 144 -2.51 -4.44 -6.48
CA PRO A 144 -3.11 -4.96 -7.70
C PRO A 144 -3.23 -6.49 -7.65
N PRO A 145 -4.42 -7.04 -7.94
CA PRO A 145 -4.59 -8.48 -7.99
C PRO A 145 -3.72 -9.07 -9.10
N ASN A 146 -3.26 -10.30 -8.89
CA ASN A 146 -2.64 -11.06 -9.96
C ASN A 146 -3.73 -11.49 -10.96
N THR A 147 -3.69 -11.00 -12.18
CA THR A 147 -4.66 -11.34 -13.23
C THR A 147 -4.18 -12.45 -14.16
N PHE A 148 -2.96 -12.94 -13.96
CA PHE A 148 -2.40 -14.07 -14.69
C PHE A 148 -2.74 -15.37 -13.95
N GLY A 149 -3.94 -15.91 -14.13
CA GLY A 149 -4.17 -17.31 -13.76
C GLY A 149 -3.11 -18.20 -14.42
N SER A 150 -2.60 -19.23 -13.73
CA SER A 150 -1.53 -20.17 -14.11
C SER A 150 -1.16 -20.20 -15.61
N ILE A 151 -0.42 -19.19 -16.09
CA ILE A 151 -0.01 -19.16 -17.50
C ILE A 151 1.18 -20.11 -17.64
N PRO A 152 1.13 -21.09 -18.57
CA PRO A 152 2.26 -21.96 -18.84
C PRO A 152 3.54 -21.14 -19.08
N ASN A 153 4.70 -21.69 -18.71
CA ASN A 153 5.96 -21.02 -18.99
C ASN A 153 6.05 -20.67 -20.49
N PRO A 154 6.38 -19.42 -20.85
CA PRO A 154 6.57 -19.05 -22.24
C PRO A 154 7.65 -19.94 -22.85
N GLN A 155 7.38 -20.51 -24.02
CA GLN A 155 8.37 -21.31 -24.72
C GLN A 155 9.51 -20.39 -25.20
N PRO A 156 10.78 -20.77 -24.98
CA PRO A 156 11.90 -19.96 -25.43
C PRO A 156 11.88 -19.79 -26.96
N PRO A 157 12.27 -18.61 -27.50
CA PRO A 157 12.35 -18.37 -28.93
C PRO A 157 13.54 -19.18 -29.47
N GLY A 158 13.25 -20.36 -30.00
CA GLY A 158 14.26 -21.30 -30.48
C GLY A 158 13.90 -22.78 -30.33
N GLY A 159 12.82 -23.11 -29.61
CA GLY A 159 12.29 -24.47 -29.49
C GLY A 159 11.56 -24.96 -30.76
N GLY A 160 12.21 -24.87 -31.92
CA GLY A 160 11.74 -25.47 -33.17
C GLY A 160 12.72 -26.54 -33.63
N GLY A 161 12.30 -27.81 -33.60
CA GLY A 161 12.89 -28.87 -34.44
C GLY A 161 13.48 -30.06 -33.68
N GLY A 162 12.71 -31.15 -33.65
CA GLY A 162 13.18 -32.48 -33.27
C GLY A 162 12.12 -33.50 -33.60
N GLY A 163 11.93 -33.79 -34.89
CA GLY A 163 10.99 -34.80 -35.34
C GLY A 163 11.36 -36.20 -34.86
N SER A 164 10.33 -37.02 -34.69
CA SER A 164 10.31 -38.46 -34.95
C SER A 164 8.87 -38.85 -35.25
#